data_AF-A0A835UT65-F1
#
_entry.id   AF-A0A835UT65-F1
#
_cell.length_a   1.000
_cell.length_b   1.000
_cell.length_c   1.000
_cell.angle_alpha   90.00
_cell.angle_beta   90.00
_cell.angle_gamma   90.00
#
_symmetry.space_group_name_H-M   'P 1'
#
loop_
_entity.id
_entity.type
_entity.pdbx_description
1 polymer ?
#
loop_
_entity_poly.entity_id
_entity_poly.type
_entity_poly.pdbx_seq_one_letter_code
_entity_poly.pdbx_strand_id
1 'polypeptide(L)'
;MRVFYLPCELGRRLSYIEGSSARVACLISFGHIRSWRHICNWHHELVSYQKLHLSSTSNYPSCTQSVLAVDSSSCVSTQRKLENALKNNLIDEAWAVFSSHKSLHCLPNQELVKKMVNLMTSTSSSHFLLRAYKLVLLLLDKRQDLIDHESLIRLALSLARNQKPVAATTILRTLLDKSKLFSLDILSTIFFHLVKSEVGSCLASTMLIEICELSLFQKSVTRNCKQLKLLNLSVTIFNLVLDSCSRYGSFLKAQVIIDLMSQIGVVADVNSIIIFSRIYEKIGQRDELVRLKVLVDGCQSMKFMRHYCQLFDSLLSLHFRYNDLDAAAELMLDLCSRSESFQCVDKLTTRSDGLRKPCLFYIGSVNLRSGHCIMVEPERLGNVLTVDLQVLSGLVHFSNGKLVPSVKALRRL
;
A
#
# COMPACT_ATOMS: atom_id res chain seq x y z
N MET A 1 -27.76 13.67 -13.10
CA MET A 1 -27.81 14.24 -11.74
C MET A 1 -26.38 14.27 -11.22
N ARG A 2 -25.83 15.48 -11.02
CA ARG A 2 -24.43 15.73 -10.65
C ARG A 2 -24.27 15.52 -9.14
N VAL A 3 -23.27 14.76 -8.72
CA VAL A 3 -22.77 14.77 -7.33
C VAL A 3 -21.34 15.28 -7.39
N PHE A 4 -21.15 16.49 -6.90
CA PHE A 4 -19.86 17.14 -6.75
C PHE A 4 -19.12 16.53 -5.54
N TYR A 5 -17.85 16.16 -5.70
CA TYR A 5 -16.94 15.96 -4.58
C TYR A 5 -16.51 17.33 -4.05
N LEU A 6 -16.86 17.64 -2.80
CA LEU A 6 -16.31 18.77 -2.05
C LEU A 6 -15.00 18.32 -1.35
N PRO A 7 -13.97 19.16 -1.23
CA PRO A 7 -12.70 18.79 -0.61
C PRO A 7 -12.82 18.72 0.91
N CYS A 8 -11.98 17.88 1.52
CA CYS A 8 -11.74 17.85 2.97
C CYS A 8 -11.16 19.19 3.45
N GLU A 9 -12.02 20.08 3.91
CA GLU A 9 -11.68 21.02 4.98
C GLU A 9 -12.74 20.88 6.07
N LEU A 10 -12.34 20.41 7.25
CA LEU A 10 -13.09 20.75 8.45
C LEU A 10 -12.14 20.92 9.63
N GLY A 11 -11.91 22.21 9.90
CA GLY A 11 -11.27 22.71 11.09
C GLY A 11 -12.06 22.40 12.36
N ARG A 12 -11.33 22.49 13.47
CA ARG A 12 -11.85 22.44 14.84
C ARG A 12 -13.02 23.40 15.02
N ARG A 13 -14.16 22.91 15.51
CA ARG A 13 -15.04 23.64 16.43
C ARG A 13 -15.71 22.67 17.39
N LEU A 14 -15.43 22.90 18.68
CA LEU A 14 -16.13 22.33 19.81
C LEU A 14 -17.52 22.96 19.90
N SER A 15 -18.56 22.14 20.10
CA SER A 15 -19.75 22.53 20.86
C SER A 15 -20.44 21.29 21.42
N TYR A 16 -20.45 21.20 22.74
CA TYR A 16 -21.32 20.35 23.55
C TYR A 16 -22.80 20.59 23.20
N ILE A 17 -23.59 19.53 22.99
CA ILE A 17 -24.98 19.39 23.46
C ILE A 17 -25.24 17.90 23.74
N GLU A 18 -25.82 17.63 24.92
CA GLU A 18 -26.21 16.35 25.49
C GLU A 18 -27.38 15.65 24.75
N GLY A 19 -27.45 14.33 24.90
CA GLY A 19 -28.73 13.62 24.99
C GLY A 19 -29.14 12.74 23.81
N SER A 20 -29.25 11.43 24.09
CA SER A 20 -30.24 10.49 23.54
C SER A 20 -29.95 9.79 22.20
N SER A 21 -29.51 8.52 22.35
CA SER A 21 -29.94 7.33 21.60
C SER A 21 -30.48 7.49 20.17
N ALA A 22 -29.67 7.09 19.18
CA ALA A 22 -30.18 6.57 17.92
C ALA A 22 -29.22 5.52 17.34
N ARG A 23 -29.65 4.25 17.38
CA ARG A 23 -29.04 3.16 16.60
C ARG A 23 -29.29 3.42 15.13
N VAL A 24 -28.23 3.58 14.33
CA VAL A 24 -28.32 3.54 12.86
C VAL A 24 -27.58 2.29 12.40
N ALA A 25 -28.34 1.22 12.14
CA ALA A 25 -27.88 0.06 11.41
C ALA A 25 -27.79 0.45 9.92
N CYS A 26 -26.58 0.46 9.35
CA CYS A 26 -26.40 0.61 7.91
C CYS A 26 -26.00 -0.75 7.33
N LEU A 27 -27.00 -1.46 6.80
CA LEU A 27 -26.83 -2.61 5.92
C LEU A 27 -26.46 -2.09 4.53
N ILE A 28 -25.23 -2.30 4.08
CA ILE A 28 -24.85 -2.09 2.68
C ILE A 28 -24.72 -3.46 2.02
N SER A 29 -25.70 -3.79 1.19
CA SER A 29 -25.64 -4.91 0.24
C SER A 29 -24.81 -4.46 -0.98
N PHE A 30 -23.76 -5.20 -1.31
CA PHE A 30 -23.03 -5.01 -2.56
C PHE A 30 -23.49 -6.03 -3.59
N GLY A 31 -24.20 -5.52 -4.60
CA GLY A 31 -24.53 -6.24 -5.83
C GLY A 31 -23.30 -6.42 -6.71
N HIS A 32 -23.19 -7.63 -7.28
CA HIS A 32 -22.26 -7.97 -8.35
C HIS A 32 -22.31 -6.95 -9.51
N ILE A 33 -21.17 -6.39 -9.91
CA ILE A 33 -21.04 -5.67 -11.18
C ILE A 33 -19.86 -6.21 -12.00
N ARG A 34 -20.22 -6.74 -13.17
CA ARG A 34 -19.35 -7.13 -14.28
C ARG A 34 -18.92 -5.88 -15.07
N SER A 35 -17.66 -5.85 -15.52
CA SER A 35 -17.21 -5.49 -16.89
C SER A 35 -15.90 -4.69 -16.88
N TRP A 36 -14.88 -5.27 -17.52
CA TRP A 36 -13.54 -4.70 -17.74
C TRP A 36 -13.51 -3.35 -18.48
N ARG A 37 -14.62 -2.89 -19.09
CA ARG A 37 -14.64 -1.63 -19.86
C ARG A 37 -14.65 -0.36 -19.01
N HIS A 38 -15.08 -0.41 -17.74
CA HIS A 38 -15.07 0.78 -16.88
C HIS A 38 -13.69 1.07 -16.25
N ILE A 39 -12.79 0.08 -16.21
CA ILE A 39 -11.41 0.25 -15.71
C ILE A 39 -10.51 0.92 -16.77
N CYS A 40 -10.92 0.98 -18.04
CA CYS A 40 -10.17 1.66 -19.10
C CYS A 40 -10.54 3.15 -19.29
N ASN A 41 -11.58 3.67 -18.64
CA ASN A 41 -12.01 5.08 -18.80
C ASN A 41 -11.30 6.08 -17.85
N TRP A 42 -10.40 5.62 -16.99
CA TRP A 42 -9.73 6.46 -15.98
C TRP A 42 -8.68 7.43 -16.54
N HIS A 43 -8.31 7.30 -17.81
CA HIS A 43 -7.49 8.31 -18.49
C HIS A 43 -8.17 9.70 -18.51
N HIS A 44 -9.50 9.78 -18.44
CA HIS A 44 -10.22 11.05 -18.61
C HIS A 44 -10.27 11.93 -17.34
N GLU A 45 -10.32 11.33 -16.14
CA GLU A 45 -10.45 12.10 -14.89
C GLU A 45 -9.11 12.69 -14.41
N LEU A 46 -7.99 12.01 -14.61
CA LEU A 46 -6.65 12.55 -14.28
C LEU A 46 -6.16 13.59 -15.31
N VAL A 47 -6.54 13.46 -16.59
CA VAL A 47 -6.27 14.48 -17.62
C VAL A 47 -7.04 15.78 -17.33
N SER A 48 -8.21 15.69 -16.68
CA SER A 48 -9.03 16.85 -16.31
C SER A 48 -8.38 17.66 -15.17
N TYR A 49 -7.71 17.00 -14.22
CA TYR A 49 -6.94 17.68 -13.16
C TYR A 49 -5.61 18.25 -13.65
N GLN A 50 -4.98 17.68 -14.70
CA GLN A 50 -3.74 18.20 -15.27
C GLN A 50 -3.95 19.31 -16.31
N LYS A 51 -5.12 19.36 -16.98
CA LYS A 51 -5.47 20.45 -17.91
C LYS A 51 -5.61 21.82 -17.24
N LEU A 52 -5.88 21.87 -15.93
CA LEU A 52 -6.03 23.14 -15.20
C LEU A 52 -4.70 23.79 -14.78
N HIS A 53 -3.55 23.12 -14.97
CA HIS A 53 -2.23 23.66 -14.64
C HIS A 53 -1.27 23.79 -15.84
N LEU A 54 -1.75 23.58 -17.07
CA LEU A 54 -0.98 23.80 -18.31
C LEU A 54 -1.64 24.79 -19.29
N SER A 55 -2.41 25.74 -18.78
CA SER A 55 -2.95 26.84 -19.60
C SER A 55 -1.91 27.94 -19.75
N SER A 56 -1.13 27.89 -20.83
CA SER A 56 -0.43 29.07 -21.36
C SER A 56 -0.48 29.01 -22.89
N THR A 57 -1.52 29.66 -23.41
CA THR A 57 -1.62 30.37 -24.69
C THR A 57 -0.58 30.06 -25.78
N SER A 58 -1.01 29.46 -26.88
CA SER A 58 -0.62 29.98 -28.20
C SER A 58 -1.77 29.89 -29.19
N ASN A 59 -2.02 31.01 -29.86
CA ASN A 59 -2.97 31.17 -30.94
C ASN A 59 -2.46 30.40 -32.17
N TYR A 60 -3.34 29.63 -32.78
CA TYR A 60 -3.12 29.03 -34.10
C TYR A 60 -3.34 30.08 -35.20
N PRO A 61 -2.47 30.15 -36.21
CA PRO A 61 -2.91 30.41 -37.57
C PRO A 61 -2.86 29.09 -38.36
N SER A 62 -4.00 28.76 -38.94
CA SER A 62 -4.15 27.71 -39.95
C SER A 62 -3.19 27.99 -41.11
N CYS A 63 -2.36 27.01 -41.47
CA CYS A 63 -1.74 27.02 -42.79
C CYS A 63 -1.74 25.61 -43.39
N THR A 64 -2.28 25.61 -44.60
CA THR A 64 -2.47 24.56 -45.59
C THR A 64 -1.27 23.66 -45.80
N GLN A 65 -1.58 22.40 -46.12
CA GLN A 65 -0.68 21.35 -46.58
C GLN A 65 0.33 21.86 -47.62
N SER A 66 1.61 21.67 -47.32
CA SER A 66 2.63 21.44 -48.35
C SER A 66 3.57 20.34 -47.85
N VAL A 67 3.37 19.14 -48.39
CA VAL A 67 4.33 18.04 -48.35
C VAL A 67 5.58 18.51 -49.10
N LEU A 68 6.61 18.94 -48.37
CA LEU A 68 7.93 19.19 -48.92
C LEU A 68 8.98 18.57 -47.98
N ALA A 69 9.94 17.91 -48.61
CA ALA A 69 10.99 17.10 -48.02
C ALA A 69 11.92 17.92 -47.09
N VAL A 70 11.47 18.15 -45.86
CA VAL A 70 12.30 18.69 -44.78
C VAL A 70 12.96 17.53 -44.03
N ASP A 71 14.23 17.32 -44.38
CA ASP A 71 15.35 16.97 -43.51
C ASP A 71 15.54 15.55 -42.96
N SER A 72 15.84 14.58 -43.83
CA SER A 72 16.57 13.37 -43.42
C SER A 72 17.97 13.69 -42.86
N SER A 73 18.64 14.75 -43.33
CA SER A 73 19.99 15.15 -42.88
C SER A 73 20.00 15.80 -41.49
N SER A 74 18.99 16.63 -41.17
CA SER A 74 18.87 17.29 -39.86
C SER A 74 18.58 16.27 -38.76
N CYS A 75 17.69 15.30 -39.01
CA CYS A 75 17.39 14.21 -38.08
C CYS A 75 18.63 13.36 -37.77
N VAL A 76 19.43 13.00 -38.79
CA VAL A 76 20.66 12.21 -38.60
C VAL A 76 21.73 13.00 -37.85
N SER A 77 21.86 14.31 -38.14
CA SER A 77 22.84 15.16 -37.46
C SER A 77 22.51 15.39 -35.98
N THR A 78 21.23 15.56 -35.64
CA THR A 78 20.75 15.74 -34.26
C THR A 78 20.82 14.44 -33.47
N GLN A 79 20.57 13.29 -34.11
CA GLN A 79 20.77 11.98 -33.49
C GLN A 79 22.24 11.72 -33.12
N ARG A 80 23.20 12.03 -34.00
CA ARG A 80 24.63 11.93 -33.67
C ARG A 80 25.05 12.84 -32.52
N LYS A 81 24.51 14.07 -32.45
CA LYS A 81 24.76 14.98 -31.32
C LYS A 81 24.21 14.41 -30.01
N LEU A 82 23.01 13.83 -30.04
CA LEU A 82 22.40 13.17 -28.89
C LEU A 82 23.23 11.96 -28.43
N GLU A 83 23.67 11.12 -29.37
CA GLU A 83 24.55 9.99 -29.10
C GLU A 83 25.84 10.41 -28.40
N ASN A 84 26.49 11.47 -28.89
CA ASN A 84 27.71 12.00 -28.30
C ASN A 84 27.48 12.56 -26.89
N ALA A 85 26.44 13.37 -26.68
CA ALA A 85 26.10 13.92 -25.36
C ALA A 85 25.81 12.80 -24.35
N LEU A 86 25.09 11.74 -24.77
CA LEU A 86 24.80 10.58 -23.93
C LEU A 86 26.03 9.70 -23.68
N LYS A 87 27.01 9.62 -24.60
CA LYS A 87 28.30 8.94 -24.36
C LYS A 87 29.13 9.67 -23.31
N ASN A 88 29.07 11.00 -23.29
CA ASN A 88 29.81 11.84 -22.35
C ASN A 88 29.05 12.11 -21.03
N ASN A 89 27.88 11.49 -20.83
CA ASN A 89 27.01 11.69 -19.65
C ASN A 89 26.59 13.16 -19.42
N LEU A 90 26.54 13.97 -20.48
CA LEU A 90 26.14 15.38 -20.43
C LEU A 90 24.61 15.50 -20.49
N ILE A 91 23.96 15.35 -19.34
CA ILE A 91 22.49 15.20 -19.23
C ILE A 91 21.74 16.42 -19.75
N ASP A 92 22.19 17.63 -19.42
CA ASP A 92 21.53 18.87 -19.85
C ASP A 92 21.66 19.10 -21.35
N GLU A 93 22.85 18.85 -21.92
CA GLU A 93 23.06 18.91 -23.36
C GLU A 93 22.23 17.87 -24.09
N ALA A 94 22.21 16.63 -23.60
CA ALA A 94 21.38 15.56 -24.16
C ALA A 94 19.89 15.93 -24.11
N TRP A 95 19.41 16.52 -23.02
CA TRP A 95 18.03 16.97 -22.92
C TRP A 95 17.71 18.14 -23.85
N ALA A 96 18.62 19.11 -24.00
CA ALA A 96 18.45 20.24 -24.91
C ALA A 96 18.36 19.76 -26.36
N VAL A 97 19.26 18.86 -26.77
CA VAL A 97 19.24 18.24 -28.11
C VAL A 97 17.98 17.40 -28.31
N PHE A 98 17.54 16.64 -27.31
CA PHE A 98 16.29 15.89 -27.41
C PHE A 98 15.06 16.80 -27.54
N SER A 99 15.04 17.90 -26.80
CA SER A 99 13.91 18.84 -26.81
C SER A 99 13.77 19.53 -28.17
N SER A 100 14.88 19.86 -28.83
CA SER A 100 14.88 20.38 -30.21
C SER A 100 14.58 19.29 -31.24
N HIS A 101 14.94 18.03 -30.98
CA HIS A 101 14.57 16.90 -31.84
C HIS A 101 13.06 16.59 -31.79
N LYS A 102 12.42 16.72 -30.61
CA LYS A 102 10.97 16.55 -30.42
C LYS A 102 10.15 17.54 -31.25
N SER A 103 10.61 18.79 -31.41
CA SER A 103 9.96 19.79 -32.27
C SER A 103 10.03 19.46 -33.76
N LEU A 104 10.94 18.57 -34.17
CA LEU A 104 11.15 18.14 -35.55
C LEU A 104 10.43 16.83 -35.91
N HIS A 105 9.48 16.39 -35.08
CA HIS A 105 8.66 15.17 -35.27
C HIS A 105 9.41 13.82 -35.30
N CYS A 106 10.72 13.79 -35.12
CA CYS A 106 11.49 12.56 -35.05
C CYS A 106 11.70 12.11 -33.59
N LEU A 107 11.41 10.83 -33.29
CA LEU A 107 11.75 10.21 -32.01
C LEU A 107 13.08 9.44 -32.15
N PRO A 108 14.00 9.51 -31.16
CA PRO A 108 15.23 8.74 -31.20
C PRO A 108 14.96 7.23 -31.25
N ASN A 109 15.96 6.46 -31.67
CA ASN A 109 15.91 5.01 -31.61
C ASN A 109 15.78 4.50 -30.15
N GLN A 110 15.41 3.24 -30.00
CA GLN A 110 15.15 2.61 -28.70
C GLN A 110 16.37 2.65 -27.75
N GLU A 111 17.57 2.43 -28.27
CA GLU A 111 18.80 2.42 -27.48
C GLU A 111 19.10 3.80 -26.87
N LEU A 112 18.90 4.88 -27.64
CA LEU A 112 19.10 6.24 -27.15
C LEU A 112 18.05 6.63 -26.12
N VAL A 113 16.79 6.28 -26.36
CA VAL A 113 15.72 6.47 -25.38
C VAL A 113 16.04 5.75 -24.07
N LYS A 114 16.44 4.48 -24.13
CA LYS A 114 16.83 3.69 -22.95
C LYS A 114 18.00 4.34 -22.21
N LYS A 115 19.05 4.73 -22.93
CA LYS A 115 20.24 5.38 -22.33
C LYS A 115 19.88 6.70 -21.66
N MET A 116 19.01 7.49 -22.29
CA MET A 116 18.55 8.78 -21.77
C MET A 116 17.70 8.61 -20.51
N VAL A 117 16.70 7.70 -20.52
CA VAL A 117 15.88 7.38 -19.34
C VAL A 117 16.76 6.88 -18.20
N ASN A 118 17.71 5.99 -18.48
CA ASN A 118 18.62 5.46 -17.46
C ASN A 118 19.50 6.55 -16.84
N LEU A 119 20.12 7.40 -17.66
CA LEU A 119 20.97 8.48 -17.18
C LEU A 119 20.20 9.47 -16.29
N MET A 120 19.00 9.87 -16.71
CA MET A 120 18.15 10.76 -15.92
C MET A 120 17.64 10.10 -14.64
N THR A 121 17.33 8.80 -14.67
CA THR A 121 16.80 8.05 -13.50
C THR A 121 17.88 7.72 -12.47
N SER A 122 19.13 7.54 -12.91
CA SER A 122 20.29 7.29 -12.05
C SER A 122 20.79 8.57 -11.37
N THR A 123 20.35 9.75 -11.81
CA THR A 123 20.78 11.01 -11.23
C THR A 123 19.92 11.34 -10.00
N SER A 124 20.54 11.73 -8.89
CA SER A 124 19.84 12.10 -7.64
C SER A 124 19.02 13.41 -7.72
N SER A 125 18.85 13.99 -8.92
CA SER A 125 18.13 15.24 -9.13
C SER A 125 16.66 15.00 -9.41
N SER A 126 15.80 15.55 -8.53
CA SER A 126 14.34 15.56 -8.67
C SER A 126 13.86 16.09 -10.03
N HIS A 127 14.58 17.07 -10.59
CA HIS A 127 14.24 17.68 -11.88
C HIS A 127 14.48 16.74 -13.07
N PHE A 128 15.63 16.03 -13.11
CA PHE A 128 15.89 15.05 -14.18
C PHE A 128 14.96 13.85 -14.09
N LEU A 129 14.61 13.43 -12.87
CA LEU A 129 13.65 12.38 -12.65
C LEU A 129 12.25 12.73 -13.18
N LEU A 130 11.82 13.99 -13.01
CA LEU A 130 10.57 14.47 -13.60
C LEU A 130 10.63 14.55 -15.13
N ARG A 131 11.78 14.93 -15.71
CA ARG A 131 12.00 14.89 -17.16
C ARG A 131 11.92 13.45 -17.69
N ALA A 132 12.52 12.48 -17.01
CA ALA A 132 12.41 11.06 -17.32
C ALA A 132 10.95 10.58 -17.28
N TYR A 133 10.22 10.94 -16.24
CA TYR A 133 8.79 10.64 -16.13
C TYR A 133 7.97 11.21 -17.30
N LYS A 134 8.15 12.49 -17.63
CA LYS A 134 7.46 13.14 -18.76
C LYS A 134 7.82 12.50 -20.11
N LEU A 135 9.09 12.14 -20.31
CA LEU A 135 9.54 11.43 -21.50
C LEU A 135 8.86 10.06 -21.60
N VAL A 136 8.80 9.31 -20.52
CA VAL A 136 8.15 8.00 -20.49
C VAL A 136 6.66 8.11 -20.80
N LEU A 137 5.94 9.07 -20.23
CA LEU A 137 4.52 9.28 -20.57
C LEU A 137 4.32 9.59 -22.06
N LEU A 138 5.16 10.45 -22.64
CA LEU A 138 5.10 10.75 -24.08
C LEU A 138 5.32 9.50 -24.94
N LEU A 139 6.25 8.64 -24.55
CA LEU A 139 6.55 7.41 -25.27
C LEU A 139 5.47 6.35 -25.09
N LEU A 140 4.84 6.28 -23.91
CA LEU A 140 3.69 5.39 -23.68
C LEU A 140 2.48 5.76 -24.54
N ASP A 141 2.31 7.05 -24.84
CA ASP A 141 1.27 7.56 -25.73
C ASP A 141 1.61 7.32 -27.21
N LYS A 142 2.86 7.60 -27.62
CA LYS A 142 3.24 7.61 -29.04
C LYS A 142 3.82 6.29 -29.57
N ARG A 143 4.75 5.67 -28.84
CA ARG A 143 5.57 4.52 -29.28
C ARG A 143 5.98 3.65 -28.08
N GLN A 144 5.05 2.80 -27.65
CA GLN A 144 5.23 1.94 -26.48
C GLN A 144 6.35 0.89 -26.63
N ASP A 145 6.70 0.56 -27.87
CA ASP A 145 7.76 -0.36 -28.28
C ASP A 145 9.15 0.11 -27.85
N LEU A 146 9.34 1.42 -27.69
CA LEU A 146 10.65 2.01 -27.39
C LEU A 146 11.05 1.94 -25.91
N ILE A 147 10.14 1.56 -25.00
CA ILE A 147 10.45 1.53 -23.56
C ILE A 147 10.51 0.08 -23.08
N ASP A 148 11.67 -0.29 -22.53
CA ASP A 148 11.84 -1.57 -21.88
C ASP A 148 11.31 -1.57 -20.44
N HIS A 149 10.90 -2.76 -20.01
CA HIS A 149 10.30 -3.01 -18.71
C HIS A 149 11.23 -2.64 -17.55
N GLU A 150 12.53 -2.90 -17.70
CA GLU A 150 13.54 -2.60 -16.68
C GLU A 150 13.67 -1.08 -16.42
N SER A 151 13.63 -0.26 -17.47
CA SER A 151 13.66 1.20 -17.34
C SER A 151 12.44 1.74 -16.60
N LEU A 152 11.25 1.17 -16.85
CA LEU A 152 10.02 1.53 -16.13
C LEU A 152 10.09 1.16 -14.66
N ILE A 153 10.58 -0.04 -14.33
CA ILE A 153 10.79 -0.46 -12.93
C ILE A 153 11.73 0.51 -12.22
N ARG A 154 12.88 0.80 -12.84
CA ARG A 154 13.90 1.68 -12.27
C ARG A 154 13.35 3.08 -12.03
N LEU A 155 12.60 3.61 -13.00
CA LEU A 155 11.94 4.90 -12.89
C LEU A 155 10.90 4.91 -11.75
N ALA A 156 10.03 3.91 -11.67
CA ALA A 156 9.03 3.80 -10.59
C ALA A 156 9.71 3.78 -9.20
N LEU A 157 10.77 2.99 -9.06
CA LEU A 157 11.55 2.91 -7.83
C LEU A 157 12.21 4.25 -7.49
N SER A 158 12.88 4.90 -8.44
CA SER A 158 13.51 6.21 -8.23
C SER A 158 12.48 7.28 -7.87
N LEU A 159 11.30 7.29 -8.51
CA LEU A 159 10.20 8.20 -8.19
C LEU A 159 9.67 7.97 -6.76
N ALA A 160 9.46 6.72 -6.36
CA ALA A 160 9.03 6.40 -5.00
C ALA A 160 10.08 6.85 -3.98
N ARG A 161 11.36 6.54 -4.22
CA ARG A 161 12.49 6.94 -3.36
C ARG A 161 12.56 8.46 -3.15
N ASN A 162 12.34 9.23 -4.21
CA ASN A 162 12.34 10.69 -4.20
C ASN A 162 11.00 11.31 -3.75
N GLN A 163 10.12 10.52 -3.11
CA GLN A 163 8.83 10.98 -2.58
C GLN A 163 7.96 11.67 -3.65
N LYS A 164 7.91 11.07 -4.85
CA LYS A 164 6.99 11.42 -5.94
C LYS A 164 5.93 10.32 -6.12
N PRO A 165 5.04 10.08 -5.13
CA PRO A 165 4.19 8.89 -5.11
C PRO A 165 3.17 8.85 -6.26
N VAL A 166 2.64 10.00 -6.69
CA VAL A 166 1.73 10.07 -7.85
C VAL A 166 2.41 9.56 -9.11
N ALA A 167 3.59 10.09 -9.44
CA ALA A 167 4.33 9.67 -10.63
C ALA A 167 4.76 8.19 -10.55
N ALA A 168 5.23 7.74 -9.37
CA ALA A 168 5.62 6.36 -9.15
C ALA A 168 4.46 5.38 -9.38
N THR A 169 3.28 5.68 -8.80
CA THR A 169 2.09 4.84 -8.91
C THR A 169 1.53 4.82 -10.34
N THR A 170 1.60 5.92 -11.10
CA THR A 170 1.25 5.94 -12.52
C THR A 170 2.09 4.97 -13.35
N ILE A 171 3.42 4.99 -13.15
CA ILE A 171 4.32 4.06 -13.85
C ILE A 171 4.06 2.62 -13.40
N LEU A 172 3.82 2.41 -12.10
CA LEU A 172 3.53 1.07 -11.56
C LEU A 172 2.23 0.49 -12.13
N ARG A 173 1.16 1.28 -12.29
CA ARG A 173 -0.07 0.85 -12.98
C ARG A 173 0.18 0.48 -14.43
N THR A 174 0.91 1.31 -15.16
CA THR A 174 1.28 1.03 -16.55
C THR A 174 2.02 -0.31 -16.69
N LEU A 175 2.87 -0.63 -15.73
CA LEU A 175 3.60 -1.90 -15.71
C LEU A 175 2.68 -3.09 -15.41
N LEU A 176 1.71 -2.93 -14.51
CA LEU A 176 0.70 -3.96 -14.20
C LEU A 176 -0.20 -4.24 -15.40
N ASP A 177 -0.61 -3.20 -16.14
CA ASP A 177 -1.44 -3.32 -17.35
C ASP A 177 -0.73 -4.16 -18.44
N LYS A 178 0.60 -4.05 -18.52
CA LYS A 178 1.41 -4.84 -19.47
C LYS A 178 1.65 -6.28 -19.02
N SER A 179 1.02 -6.72 -17.92
CA SER A 179 1.03 -8.08 -17.38
C SER A 179 2.43 -8.71 -17.24
N LYS A 180 3.45 -7.90 -16.97
CA LYS A 180 4.84 -8.38 -16.80
C LYS A 180 5.14 -8.61 -15.32
N LEU A 181 5.90 -9.68 -15.06
CA LEU A 181 6.23 -10.11 -13.70
C LEU A 181 7.15 -9.10 -13.01
N PHE A 182 6.78 -8.72 -11.79
CA PHE A 182 7.65 -8.02 -10.86
C PHE A 182 8.33 -9.01 -9.93
N SER A 183 9.61 -8.76 -9.60
CA SER A 183 10.16 -9.34 -8.39
C SER A 183 9.42 -8.76 -7.18
N LEU A 184 9.05 -9.63 -6.24
CA LEU A 184 8.39 -9.25 -5.00
C LEU A 184 9.25 -8.29 -4.17
N ASP A 185 10.58 -8.40 -4.25
CA ASP A 185 11.51 -7.54 -3.51
C ASP A 185 11.44 -6.09 -4.03
N ILE A 186 11.37 -5.94 -5.36
CA ILE A 186 11.27 -4.63 -5.99
C ILE A 186 9.92 -3.99 -5.66
N LEU A 187 8.84 -4.77 -5.76
CA LEU A 187 7.50 -4.30 -5.41
C LEU A 187 7.46 -3.86 -3.94
N SER A 188 7.98 -4.69 -3.03
CA SER A 188 8.07 -4.38 -1.60
C SER A 188 8.85 -3.10 -1.35
N THR A 189 9.98 -2.90 -2.05
CA THR A 189 10.80 -1.69 -1.94
C THR A 189 10.06 -0.44 -2.44
N ILE A 190 9.34 -0.53 -3.56
CA ILE A 190 8.53 0.58 -4.06
C ILE A 190 7.45 0.95 -3.03
N PHE A 191 6.69 -0.03 -2.54
CA PHE A 191 5.67 0.17 -1.52
C PHE A 191 6.24 0.79 -0.25
N PHE A 192 7.37 0.28 0.24
CA PHE A 192 8.10 0.84 1.38
C PHE A 192 8.40 2.34 1.21
N HIS A 193 8.79 2.77 0.02
CA HIS A 193 9.04 4.19 -0.25
C HIS A 193 7.76 5.03 -0.40
N LEU A 194 6.69 4.46 -0.96
CA LEU A 194 5.39 5.13 -1.08
C LEU A 194 4.79 5.43 0.29
N VAL A 195 4.81 4.47 1.22
CA VAL A 195 4.15 4.57 2.53
C VAL A 195 4.84 5.51 3.53
N LYS A 196 5.87 6.26 3.10
CA LYS A 196 6.56 7.29 3.90
C LYS A 196 5.84 8.64 3.96
N SER A 197 4.80 8.81 3.15
CA SER A 197 3.98 10.02 3.13
C SER A 197 2.49 9.66 3.18
N GLU A 198 1.65 10.58 3.64
CA GLU A 198 0.19 10.40 3.69
C GLU A 198 -0.39 10.14 2.29
N VAL A 199 -0.04 10.99 1.32
CA VAL A 199 -0.45 10.85 -0.08
C VAL A 199 0.01 9.49 -0.65
N GLY A 200 1.24 9.10 -0.36
CA GLY A 200 1.78 7.81 -0.81
C GLY A 200 1.14 6.61 -0.13
N SER A 201 0.76 6.69 1.15
CA SER A 201 -0.02 5.67 1.86
C SER A 201 -1.42 5.49 1.24
N CYS A 202 -2.09 6.61 0.94
CA CYS A 202 -3.39 6.59 0.28
C CYS A 202 -3.33 5.93 -1.12
N LEU A 203 -2.28 6.24 -1.90
CA LEU A 203 -2.08 5.62 -3.21
C LEU A 203 -1.66 4.15 -3.12
N ALA A 204 -0.76 3.81 -2.19
CA ALA A 204 -0.29 2.44 -1.99
C ALA A 204 -1.44 1.52 -1.55
N SER A 205 -2.30 1.97 -0.63
CA SER A 205 -3.48 1.20 -0.21
C SER A 205 -4.45 0.96 -1.37
N THR A 206 -4.75 1.97 -2.19
CA THR A 206 -5.57 1.80 -3.39
C THR A 206 -4.93 0.81 -4.37
N MET A 207 -3.63 0.95 -4.66
CA MET A 207 -2.93 0.04 -5.56
C MET A 207 -2.89 -1.40 -5.04
N LEU A 208 -2.70 -1.60 -3.73
CA LEU A 208 -2.73 -2.93 -3.14
C LEU A 208 -4.10 -3.58 -3.34
N ILE A 209 -5.18 -2.84 -3.10
CA ILE A 209 -6.57 -3.30 -3.35
C ILE A 209 -6.75 -3.68 -4.82
N GLU A 210 -6.34 -2.81 -5.76
CA GLU A 210 -6.41 -3.10 -7.21
C GLU A 210 -5.66 -4.40 -7.56
N ILE A 211 -4.44 -4.59 -7.07
CA ILE A 211 -3.65 -5.80 -7.32
C ILE A 211 -4.35 -7.04 -6.73
N CYS A 212 -4.94 -6.90 -5.54
CA CYS A 212 -5.67 -7.95 -4.87
C CYS A 212 -6.90 -8.39 -5.68
N GLU A 213 -7.71 -7.43 -6.14
CA GLU A 213 -8.89 -7.68 -6.96
C GLU A 213 -8.53 -8.34 -8.30
N LEU A 214 -7.45 -7.88 -8.95
CA LEU A 214 -6.93 -8.51 -10.17
C LEU A 214 -6.52 -9.96 -9.93
N SER A 215 -5.85 -10.23 -8.81
CA SER A 215 -5.43 -11.57 -8.39
C SER A 215 -6.63 -12.50 -8.16
N LEU A 216 -7.67 -12.01 -7.47
CA LEU A 216 -8.91 -12.76 -7.22
C LEU A 216 -9.70 -13.01 -8.51
N PHE A 217 -9.82 -11.99 -9.38
CA PHE A 217 -10.46 -12.14 -10.68
C PHE A 217 -9.76 -13.22 -11.51
N GLN A 218 -8.42 -13.21 -11.56
CA GLN A 218 -7.66 -14.24 -12.27
C GLN A 218 -7.94 -15.63 -11.72
N LYS A 219 -7.90 -15.84 -10.38
CA LYS A 219 -8.25 -17.14 -9.76
C LYS A 219 -9.64 -17.65 -10.17
N SER A 220 -10.60 -16.75 -10.34
CA SER A 220 -11.98 -17.13 -10.73
C SER A 220 -12.09 -17.57 -12.19
N VAL A 221 -11.30 -16.99 -13.09
CA VAL A 221 -11.31 -17.28 -14.53
C VAL A 221 -10.41 -18.47 -14.89
N THR A 222 -9.31 -18.68 -14.16
CA THR A 222 -8.27 -19.67 -14.50
C THR A 222 -8.37 -21.01 -13.74
N ARG A 223 -9.57 -21.59 -13.57
CA ARG A 223 -9.65 -23.01 -13.17
C ARG A 223 -8.87 -23.96 -14.11
N ASN A 224 -8.53 -23.53 -15.34
CA ASN A 224 -7.86 -24.34 -16.38
C ASN A 224 -6.62 -23.71 -17.07
N CYS A 225 -6.09 -22.55 -16.65
CA CYS A 225 -4.94 -21.92 -17.34
C CYS A 225 -3.63 -22.00 -16.54
N LYS A 226 -2.71 -22.85 -17.00
CA LYS A 226 -1.42 -23.19 -16.37
C LYS A 226 -0.36 -22.07 -16.32
N GLN A 227 -0.66 -20.85 -16.77
CA GLN A 227 0.41 -19.95 -17.25
C GLN A 227 0.55 -18.58 -16.55
N LEU A 228 -0.26 -18.27 -15.55
CA LEU A 228 -0.09 -17.03 -14.78
C LEU A 228 0.18 -17.40 -13.32
N LYS A 229 1.47 -17.38 -12.96
CA LYS A 229 1.89 -17.36 -11.55
C LYS A 229 1.28 -16.09 -10.95
N LEU A 230 0.20 -16.31 -10.19
CA LEU A 230 -0.43 -15.35 -9.31
C LEU A 230 0.64 -14.45 -8.69
N LEU A 231 0.42 -13.13 -8.68
CA LEU A 231 1.22 -12.22 -7.86
C LEU A 231 1.04 -12.66 -6.41
N ASN A 232 1.91 -13.56 -5.94
CA ASN A 232 1.91 -14.05 -4.59
C ASN A 232 2.50 -12.94 -3.71
N LEU A 233 1.64 -11.98 -3.38
CA LEU A 233 2.01 -10.84 -2.57
C LEU A 233 2.51 -11.32 -1.21
N SER A 234 3.66 -10.81 -0.78
CA SER A 234 4.22 -11.14 0.53
C SER A 234 3.41 -10.46 1.63
N VAL A 235 3.31 -11.11 2.79
CA VAL A 235 2.72 -10.52 4.02
C VAL A 235 3.39 -9.19 4.37
N THR A 236 4.67 -9.01 4.03
CA THR A 236 5.42 -7.77 4.20
C THR A 236 4.76 -6.57 3.51
N ILE A 237 4.26 -6.73 2.28
CA ILE A 237 3.59 -5.62 1.56
C ILE A 237 2.30 -5.23 2.27
N PHE A 238 1.51 -6.23 2.69
CA PHE A 238 0.28 -5.99 3.46
C PHE A 238 0.57 -5.27 4.76
N ASN A 239 1.53 -5.76 5.54
CA ASN A 239 1.92 -5.15 6.81
C ASN A 239 2.44 -3.72 6.63
N LEU A 240 3.26 -3.44 5.61
CA LEU A 240 3.75 -2.09 5.29
C LEU A 240 2.59 -1.12 5.02
N VAL A 241 1.64 -1.54 4.17
CA VAL A 241 0.49 -0.70 3.80
C VAL A 241 -0.46 -0.52 4.97
N LEU A 242 -0.78 -1.58 5.70
CA LEU A 242 -1.68 -1.54 6.85
C LEU A 242 -1.11 -0.70 8.01
N ASP A 243 0.19 -0.83 8.31
CA ASP A 243 0.85 0.03 9.29
C ASP A 243 0.74 1.50 8.87
N SER A 244 0.99 1.79 7.59
CA SER A 244 0.84 3.16 7.08
C SER A 244 -0.60 3.67 7.10
N CYS A 245 -1.60 2.80 6.89
CA CYS A 245 -3.00 3.16 7.05
C CYS A 245 -3.31 3.48 8.50
N SER A 246 -2.74 2.73 9.45
CA SER A 246 -2.85 3.02 10.88
C SER A 246 -2.19 4.35 11.26
N ARG A 247 -1.02 4.67 10.69
CA ARG A 247 -0.28 5.93 10.94
C ARG A 247 -0.99 7.15 10.37
N TYR A 248 -1.55 7.05 9.17
CA TYR A 248 -2.21 8.15 8.46
C TYR A 248 -3.75 8.13 8.53
N GLY A 249 -4.34 7.31 9.40
CA GLY A 249 -5.78 7.32 9.67
C GLY A 249 -6.68 6.76 8.56
N SER A 250 -6.14 6.01 7.59
CA SER A 250 -6.91 5.41 6.48
C SER A 250 -7.58 4.08 6.86
N PHE A 251 -8.35 4.08 7.96
CA PHE A 251 -8.85 2.86 8.60
C PHE A 251 -9.85 2.05 7.75
N LEU A 252 -10.71 2.71 6.97
CA LEU A 252 -11.66 2.02 6.10
C LEU A 252 -10.95 1.19 5.02
N LYS A 253 -9.91 1.76 4.39
CA LYS A 253 -9.08 1.01 3.45
C LYS A 253 -8.34 -0.13 4.15
N ALA A 254 -7.90 0.08 5.38
CA ALA A 254 -7.23 -0.95 6.16
C ALA A 254 -8.14 -2.16 6.40
N GLN A 255 -9.42 -1.95 6.73
CA GLN A 255 -10.40 -3.05 6.85
C GLN A 255 -10.57 -3.83 5.55
N VAL A 256 -10.75 -3.13 4.42
CA VAL A 256 -10.86 -3.77 3.10
C VAL A 256 -9.61 -4.62 2.81
N ILE A 257 -8.43 -4.12 3.12
CA ILE A 257 -7.17 -4.85 2.92
C ILE A 257 -7.10 -6.10 3.82
N ILE A 258 -7.56 -6.02 5.08
CA ILE A 258 -7.65 -7.17 5.99
C ILE A 258 -8.60 -8.24 5.41
N ASP A 259 -9.76 -7.86 4.89
CA ASP A 259 -10.67 -8.79 4.24
C ASP A 259 -10.05 -9.45 3.00
N LEU A 260 -9.33 -8.66 2.18
CA LEU A 260 -8.62 -9.16 1.00
C LEU A 260 -7.47 -10.11 1.35
N MET A 261 -6.78 -9.92 2.48
CA MET A 261 -5.77 -10.88 2.96
C MET A 261 -6.38 -12.27 3.15
N SER A 262 -7.59 -12.36 3.70
CA SER A 262 -8.32 -13.63 3.84
C SER A 262 -8.64 -14.24 2.47
N GLN A 263 -9.21 -13.47 1.55
CA GLN A 263 -9.64 -13.96 0.24
C GLN A 263 -8.47 -14.43 -0.63
N ILE A 264 -7.32 -13.74 -0.53
CA ILE A 264 -6.11 -14.11 -1.28
C ILE A 264 -5.41 -15.32 -0.67
N GLY A 265 -5.62 -15.58 0.63
CA GLY A 265 -4.94 -16.63 1.38
C GLY A 265 -3.56 -16.19 1.88
N VAL A 266 -3.41 -14.91 2.22
CA VAL A 266 -2.19 -14.39 2.84
C VAL A 266 -2.10 -14.90 4.27
N VAL A 267 -0.92 -15.40 4.64
CA VAL A 267 -0.66 -15.89 6.00
C VAL A 267 -0.16 -14.72 6.84
N ALA A 268 -0.92 -14.35 7.86
CA ALA A 268 -0.57 -13.29 8.81
C ALA A 268 0.54 -13.75 9.77
N ASP A 269 1.43 -12.82 10.11
CA ASP A 269 2.50 -13.00 11.07
C ASP A 269 2.23 -12.19 12.36
N VAL A 270 3.20 -12.18 13.29
CA VAL A 270 3.10 -11.39 14.53
C VAL A 270 2.90 -9.89 14.26
N ASN A 271 3.50 -9.34 13.19
CA ASN A 271 3.33 -7.93 12.85
C ASN A 271 1.90 -7.66 12.40
N SER A 272 1.30 -8.56 11.62
CA SER A 272 -0.10 -8.47 11.22
C SER A 272 -1.01 -8.38 12.44
N ILE A 273 -0.83 -9.24 13.46
CA ILE A 273 -1.61 -9.20 14.71
C ILE A 273 -1.51 -7.83 15.39
N ILE A 274 -0.29 -7.31 15.52
CA ILE A 274 -0.04 -6.00 16.16
C ILE A 274 -0.72 -4.87 15.37
N ILE A 275 -0.58 -4.87 14.05
CA ILE A 275 -1.16 -3.85 13.18
C ILE A 275 -2.69 -3.92 13.20
N PHE A 276 -3.27 -5.13 13.12
CA PHE A 276 -4.72 -5.34 13.23
C PHE A 276 -5.23 -4.80 14.57
N SER A 277 -4.51 -5.04 15.67
CA SER A 277 -4.92 -4.54 16.99
C SER A 277 -5.01 -3.00 17.04
N ARG A 278 -4.04 -2.29 16.47
CA ARG A 278 -4.07 -0.82 16.38
C ARG A 278 -5.23 -0.35 15.52
N ILE A 279 -5.46 -0.98 14.38
CA ILE A 279 -6.56 -0.63 13.47
C ILE A 279 -7.90 -0.82 14.17
N TYR A 280 -8.14 -1.99 14.79
CA TYR A 280 -9.40 -2.29 15.48
C TYR A 280 -9.63 -1.41 16.71
N GLU A 281 -8.58 -1.02 17.44
CA GLU A 281 -8.69 -0.02 18.50
C GLU A 281 -9.21 1.31 17.95
N LYS A 282 -8.61 1.81 16.86
CA LYS A 282 -8.97 3.11 16.29
C LYS A 282 -10.37 3.13 15.71
N ILE A 283 -10.81 2.03 15.10
CA ILE A 283 -12.17 1.87 14.58
C ILE A 283 -13.17 1.61 15.71
N GLY A 284 -12.72 1.01 16.81
CA GLY A 284 -13.56 0.65 17.96
C GLY A 284 -14.21 -0.73 17.86
N GLN A 285 -13.64 -1.64 17.07
CA GLN A 285 -14.11 -3.02 16.91
C GLN A 285 -13.60 -3.91 18.05
N ARG A 286 -14.27 -3.87 19.20
CA ARG A 286 -13.89 -4.64 20.40
C ARG A 286 -13.93 -6.15 20.17
N ASP A 287 -14.96 -6.65 19.50
CA ASP A 287 -15.13 -8.10 19.29
C ASP A 287 -13.99 -8.71 18.45
N GLU A 288 -13.45 -7.94 17.51
CA GLU A 288 -12.28 -8.33 16.70
C GLU A 288 -11.02 -8.39 17.58
N LEU A 289 -10.81 -7.41 18.46
CA LEU A 289 -9.69 -7.40 19.40
C LEU A 289 -9.76 -8.56 20.40
N VAL A 290 -10.95 -8.88 20.93
CA VAL A 290 -11.16 -10.02 21.83
C VAL A 290 -10.83 -11.33 21.11
N ARG A 291 -11.22 -11.47 19.83
CA ARG A 291 -10.83 -12.63 19.01
C ARG A 291 -9.32 -12.73 18.79
N LEU A 292 -8.64 -11.60 18.56
CA LEU A 292 -7.17 -11.58 18.49
C LEU A 292 -6.54 -12.01 19.82
N LYS A 293 -7.09 -11.59 20.97
CA LYS A 293 -6.63 -12.05 22.30
C LYS A 293 -6.77 -13.56 22.43
N VAL A 294 -7.94 -14.12 22.13
CA VAL A 294 -8.16 -15.59 22.19
C VAL A 294 -7.14 -16.34 21.32
N LEU A 295 -6.83 -15.82 20.14
CA LEU A 295 -5.81 -16.41 19.26
C LEU A 295 -4.40 -16.34 19.88
N VAL A 296 -4.01 -15.20 20.45
CA VAL A 296 -2.70 -15.05 21.11
C VAL A 296 -2.58 -15.95 22.34
N ASP A 297 -3.66 -16.06 23.12
CA ASP A 297 -3.74 -16.91 24.31
C ASP A 297 -3.57 -18.39 23.96
N GLY A 298 -4.19 -18.84 22.86
CA GLY A 298 -4.04 -20.20 22.34
C GLY A 298 -2.67 -20.50 21.72
N CYS A 299 -1.97 -19.48 21.21
CA CYS A 299 -0.66 -19.66 20.57
C CYS A 299 0.46 -20.00 21.55
N GLN A 300 0.34 -19.71 22.86
CA GLN A 300 1.31 -20.04 23.94
C GLN A 300 2.81 -19.84 23.59
N SER A 301 3.16 -18.81 22.81
CA SER A 301 4.56 -18.57 22.39
C SER A 301 5.17 -17.43 23.20
N MET A 302 6.01 -17.79 24.17
CA MET A 302 6.75 -16.81 25.00
C MET A 302 7.67 -15.91 24.16
N LYS A 303 8.13 -16.40 23.00
CA LYS A 303 9.04 -15.68 22.09
C LYS A 303 8.49 -14.33 21.64
N PHE A 304 7.16 -14.22 21.48
CA PHE A 304 6.51 -13.00 20.98
C PHE A 304 5.74 -12.21 22.04
N MET A 305 5.84 -12.59 23.31
CA MET A 305 5.04 -11.99 24.39
C MET A 305 5.23 -10.46 24.47
N ARG A 306 6.47 -9.99 24.34
CA ARG A 306 6.79 -8.55 24.27
C ARG A 306 6.10 -7.84 23.10
N HIS A 307 5.95 -8.52 21.96
CA HIS A 307 5.33 -7.95 20.77
C HIS A 307 3.80 -7.80 20.95
N TYR A 308 3.18 -8.69 21.73
CA TYR A 308 1.75 -8.62 22.03
C TYR A 308 1.37 -7.51 23.03
N CYS A 309 2.32 -6.77 23.62
CA CYS A 309 2.01 -5.61 24.48
C CYS A 309 0.97 -4.69 23.83
N GLN A 310 1.15 -4.38 22.55
CA GLN A 310 0.27 -3.48 21.81
C GLN A 310 -1.18 -3.98 21.78
N LEU A 311 -1.39 -5.30 21.65
CA LEU A 311 -2.74 -5.88 21.61
C LEU A 311 -3.48 -5.62 22.92
N PHE A 312 -2.82 -5.88 24.05
CA PHE A 312 -3.41 -5.66 25.37
C PHE A 312 -3.56 -4.18 25.70
N ASP A 313 -2.61 -3.35 25.27
CA ASP A 313 -2.72 -1.88 25.32
C ASP A 313 -3.97 -1.39 24.57
N SER A 314 -4.17 -1.89 23.35
CA SER A 314 -5.29 -1.57 22.48
C SER A 314 -6.63 -1.99 23.10
N LEU A 315 -6.68 -3.19 23.70
CA LEU A 315 -7.86 -3.69 24.41
C LEU A 315 -8.20 -2.83 25.62
N LEU A 316 -7.25 -2.58 26.53
CA LEU A 316 -7.47 -1.72 27.70
C LEU A 316 -7.89 -0.31 27.31
N SER A 317 -7.21 0.27 26.31
CA SER A 317 -7.58 1.58 25.75
C SER A 317 -9.03 1.61 25.32
N LEU A 318 -9.50 0.55 24.66
CA LEU A 318 -10.87 0.46 24.18
C LEU A 318 -11.89 0.23 25.31
N HIS A 319 -11.58 -0.63 26.29
CA HIS A 319 -12.43 -0.82 27.48
C HIS A 319 -12.64 0.50 28.22
N PHE A 320 -11.55 1.25 28.49
CA PHE A 320 -11.65 2.57 29.10
C PHE A 320 -12.40 3.57 28.23
N ARG A 321 -12.21 3.55 26.91
CA ARG A 321 -12.92 4.46 25.99
C ARG A 321 -14.44 4.22 26.00
N TYR A 322 -14.88 2.98 26.23
CA TYR A 322 -16.29 2.63 26.37
C TYR A 322 -16.79 2.64 27.82
N ASN A 323 -15.95 3.05 28.78
CA ASN A 323 -16.27 3.04 30.21
C ASN A 323 -16.69 1.65 30.73
N ASP A 324 -16.14 0.59 30.14
CA ASP A 324 -16.33 -0.78 30.61
C ASP A 324 -15.23 -1.13 31.60
N LEU A 325 -15.39 -0.65 32.84
CA LEU A 325 -14.41 -0.80 33.91
C LEU A 325 -14.30 -2.25 34.37
N ASP A 326 -15.40 -3.01 34.34
CA ASP A 326 -15.41 -4.42 34.72
C ASP A 326 -14.53 -5.25 33.79
N ALA A 327 -14.71 -5.10 32.47
CA ALA A 327 -13.86 -5.80 31.50
C ALA A 327 -12.40 -5.30 31.52
N ALA A 328 -12.17 -4.02 31.83
CA ALA A 328 -10.82 -3.51 32.04
C ALA A 328 -10.15 -4.15 33.27
N ALA A 329 -10.87 -4.26 34.39
CA ALA A 329 -10.40 -4.88 35.63
C ALA A 329 -10.10 -6.37 35.42
N GLU A 330 -11.02 -7.09 34.76
CA GLU A 330 -10.84 -8.50 34.42
C GLU A 330 -9.59 -8.71 33.55
N LEU A 331 -9.41 -7.88 32.52
CA LEU A 331 -8.23 -7.96 31.66
C LEU A 331 -6.93 -7.66 32.43
N MET A 332 -6.95 -6.70 33.35
CA MET A 332 -5.79 -6.42 34.21
C MET A 332 -5.46 -7.58 35.14
N LEU A 333 -6.48 -8.20 35.74
CA LEU A 333 -6.30 -9.39 36.58
C LEU A 333 -5.73 -10.56 35.76
N ASP A 334 -6.25 -10.82 34.55
CA ASP A 334 -5.69 -11.84 33.64
C ASP A 334 -4.19 -11.59 33.34
N LEU A 335 -3.82 -10.34 33.05
CA LEU A 335 -2.42 -9.97 32.84
C LEU A 335 -1.54 -10.23 34.08
N CYS A 336 -2.05 -9.92 35.28
CA CYS A 336 -1.35 -10.20 36.53
C CYS A 336 -1.25 -11.71 36.82
N SER A 337 -2.33 -12.48 36.64
CA SER A 337 -2.37 -13.92 36.94
C SER A 337 -1.55 -14.76 35.96
N ARG A 338 -1.42 -14.33 34.71
CA ARG A 338 -0.50 -14.93 33.72
C ARG A 338 0.96 -14.95 34.17
N SER A 339 1.32 -14.11 35.14
CA SER A 339 2.61 -14.15 35.81
C SER A 339 2.92 -15.52 36.42
N GLU A 340 1.92 -16.29 36.81
CA GLU A 340 2.11 -17.52 37.58
C GLU A 340 2.07 -18.79 36.70
N SER A 341 1.39 -18.75 35.55
CA SER A 341 1.07 -19.95 34.75
C SER A 341 2.11 -20.34 33.69
N PHE A 342 3.02 -19.43 33.29
CA PHE A 342 3.99 -19.73 32.22
C PHE A 342 5.22 -20.54 32.66
N GLN A 343 5.33 -20.92 33.94
CA GLN A 343 6.40 -21.79 34.41
C GLN A 343 6.18 -23.28 34.05
N CYS A 344 5.04 -23.67 33.46
CA CYS A 344 4.73 -25.09 33.32
C CYS A 344 3.84 -25.48 32.12
N VAL A 345 4.07 -25.03 30.89
CA VAL A 345 3.44 -25.71 29.73
C VAL A 345 4.33 -25.61 28.48
N ASP A 346 5.16 -26.63 28.25
CA ASP A 346 5.87 -26.82 26.98
C ASP A 346 5.50 -28.15 26.29
N LYS A 347 4.31 -28.72 26.57
CA LYS A 347 4.03 -30.12 26.20
C LYS A 347 2.80 -30.44 25.35
N LEU A 348 1.99 -29.48 24.88
CA LEU A 348 0.70 -29.85 24.27
C LEU A 348 0.37 -29.32 22.86
N THR A 349 1.30 -28.68 22.14
CA THR A 349 1.02 -28.29 20.74
C THR A 349 2.15 -28.55 19.74
N THR A 350 3.19 -29.30 20.13
CA THR A 350 4.24 -29.76 19.21
C THR A 350 3.77 -30.98 18.42
N ARG A 351 3.61 -30.82 17.09
CA ARG A 351 3.69 -31.96 16.18
C ARG A 351 5.06 -32.61 16.33
N SER A 352 5.16 -33.89 16.00
CA SER A 352 6.43 -34.66 15.99
C SER A 352 7.54 -34.08 15.09
N ASP A 353 7.25 -33.02 14.32
CA ASP A 353 8.18 -32.26 13.48
C ASP A 353 8.57 -30.87 14.05
N GLY A 354 8.19 -30.52 15.28
CA GLY A 354 8.58 -29.26 15.92
C GLY A 354 7.87 -27.99 15.41
N LEU A 355 7.03 -28.09 14.36
CA LEU A 355 6.22 -26.98 13.84
C LEU A 355 4.85 -26.92 14.55
N ARG A 356 4.53 -25.77 15.16
CA ARG A 356 3.20 -25.48 15.75
C ARG A 356 2.13 -25.41 14.65
N LYS A 357 0.90 -25.86 14.94
CA LYS A 357 -0.22 -25.79 13.99
C LYS A 357 -0.55 -24.32 13.66
N PRO A 358 -0.81 -23.97 12.38
CA PRO A 358 -1.30 -22.65 12.02
C PRO A 358 -2.66 -22.37 12.70
N CYS A 359 -2.85 -21.16 13.21
CA CYS A 359 -4.09 -20.72 13.85
C CYS A 359 -5.00 -20.04 12.83
N LEU A 360 -6.33 -20.08 13.05
CA LEU A 360 -7.29 -19.39 12.19
C LEU A 360 -7.87 -18.17 12.92
N PHE A 361 -7.77 -17.01 12.28
CA PHE A 361 -8.41 -15.77 12.71
C PHE A 361 -9.63 -15.50 11.84
N TYR A 362 -10.82 -15.55 12.42
CA TYR A 362 -12.07 -15.22 11.71
C TYR A 362 -12.33 -13.72 11.82
N ILE A 363 -12.66 -13.09 10.70
CA ILE A 363 -13.02 -11.66 10.58
C ILE A 363 -14.54 -11.55 10.41
N GLY A 364 -15.13 -10.56 11.08
CA GLY A 364 -16.57 -10.29 11.05
C GLY A 364 -17.39 -11.16 12.00
N SER A 365 -18.71 -10.99 11.95
CA SER A 365 -19.64 -11.73 12.81
C SER A 365 -19.71 -13.21 12.42
N VAL A 366 -19.67 -14.10 13.41
CA VAL A 366 -19.89 -15.55 13.27
C VAL A 366 -21.27 -15.91 12.69
N ASN A 367 -22.22 -14.97 12.71
CA ASN A 367 -23.57 -15.16 12.18
C ASN A 367 -23.67 -14.90 10.67
N LEU A 368 -22.61 -14.39 10.03
CA LEU A 368 -22.58 -14.18 8.58
C LEU A 368 -22.10 -15.48 7.90
N ARG A 369 -22.89 -15.97 6.93
CA ARG A 369 -22.63 -17.23 6.18
C ARG A 369 -21.29 -17.27 5.42
N SER A 370 -20.57 -16.15 5.32
CA SER A 370 -19.34 -15.99 4.56
C SER A 370 -18.17 -15.50 5.42
N GLY A 371 -18.03 -15.99 6.65
CA GLY A 371 -16.93 -15.60 7.54
C GLY A 371 -15.58 -15.72 6.84
N HIS A 372 -14.88 -14.59 6.70
CA HIS A 372 -13.53 -14.55 6.15
C HIS A 372 -12.57 -15.08 7.22
N CYS A 373 -11.67 -16.00 6.86
CA CYS A 373 -10.63 -16.50 7.76
C CYS A 373 -9.23 -16.17 7.24
N ILE A 374 -8.36 -15.70 8.13
CA ILE A 374 -6.94 -15.51 7.88
C ILE A 374 -6.18 -16.61 8.61
N MET A 375 -5.26 -17.27 7.92
CA MET A 375 -4.31 -18.17 8.55
C MET A 375 -3.22 -17.34 9.24
N VAL A 376 -2.93 -17.65 10.50
CA VAL A 376 -1.96 -16.94 11.32
C VAL A 376 -0.83 -17.89 11.72
N GLU A 377 0.39 -17.50 11.38
CA GLU A 377 1.60 -18.20 11.75
C GLU A 377 2.59 -17.17 12.35
N PRO A 378 2.55 -16.93 13.66
CA PRO A 378 3.35 -15.87 14.29
C PRO A 378 4.86 -16.00 14.07
N GLU A 379 5.33 -17.24 13.88
CA GLU A 379 6.74 -17.60 13.70
C GLU A 379 7.27 -17.35 12.28
N ARG A 380 6.41 -17.08 11.29
CA ARG A 380 6.81 -16.83 9.88
C ARG A 380 7.38 -15.44 9.63
N LEU A 381 8.12 -14.91 10.59
CA LEU A 381 8.69 -13.57 10.53
C LEU A 381 9.67 -13.45 9.35
N GLY A 382 9.38 -12.54 8.42
CA GLY A 382 10.39 -12.09 7.45
C GLY A 382 11.44 -11.22 8.14
N ASN A 383 12.62 -11.06 7.53
CA ASN A 383 13.79 -10.35 8.10
C ASN A 383 13.57 -8.86 8.47
N VAL A 384 12.36 -8.31 8.33
CA VAL A 384 12.05 -6.90 8.58
C VAL A 384 10.87 -6.80 9.56
N LEU A 385 11.16 -6.56 10.83
CA LEU A 385 10.18 -6.03 11.77
C LEU A 385 9.87 -4.59 11.35
N THR A 386 8.68 -4.37 10.79
CA THR A 386 8.24 -3.06 10.25
C THR A 386 7.54 -2.19 11.27
N VAL A 387 7.24 -2.74 12.47
CA VAL A 387 6.46 -2.06 13.49
C VAL A 387 7.38 -1.22 14.38
N ASP A 388 7.34 0.11 14.19
CA ASP A 388 7.82 1.03 15.22
C ASP A 388 6.97 0.84 16.49
N LEU A 389 7.65 0.53 17.60
CA LEU A 389 7.06 0.37 18.93
C LEU A 389 6.58 1.70 19.55
N GLN A 390 6.61 2.80 18.81
CA GLN A 390 6.40 4.16 19.31
C GLN A 390 4.92 4.54 19.58
N VAL A 391 3.95 3.70 19.26
CA VAL A 391 2.51 4.00 19.45
C VAL A 391 1.88 3.11 20.53
N LEU A 392 2.47 3.13 21.73
CA LEU A 392 1.86 2.51 22.92
C LEU A 392 1.06 3.57 23.68
N SER A 393 -0.17 3.22 24.07
CA SER A 393 -0.95 4.00 25.03
C SER A 393 -0.30 4.01 26.42
N GLY A 394 0.59 3.04 26.66
CA GLY A 394 1.36 2.88 27.89
C GLY A 394 0.52 2.33 29.03
N LEU A 395 -0.50 1.52 28.72
CA LEU A 395 -1.39 0.90 29.71
C LEU A 395 -0.87 -0.48 30.15
N VAL A 396 0.00 -1.10 29.36
CA VAL A 396 0.62 -2.39 29.56
C VAL A 396 2.11 -2.24 29.26
N HIS A 397 2.93 -2.85 30.09
CA HIS A 397 4.38 -2.90 29.92
C HIS A 397 4.86 -4.34 29.94
N PHE A 398 5.97 -4.60 29.25
CA PHE A 398 6.68 -5.86 29.37
C PHE A 398 7.79 -5.72 30.41
N SER A 399 7.68 -6.40 31.54
CA SER A 399 8.70 -6.43 32.59
C SER A 399 8.94 -7.87 33.05
N ASN A 400 10.19 -8.23 33.31
CA ASN A 400 10.57 -9.54 33.84
C ASN A 400 9.99 -10.74 33.07
N GLY A 401 9.97 -10.64 31.73
CA GLY A 401 9.45 -11.69 30.85
C GLY A 401 7.92 -11.76 30.76
N LYS A 402 7.19 -10.80 31.34
CA LYS A 402 5.73 -10.82 31.52
C LYS A 402 5.09 -9.51 31.10
N LEU A 403 3.80 -9.58 30.76
CA LEU A 403 2.97 -8.41 30.51
C LEU A 403 2.31 -8.00 31.82
N VAL A 404 2.44 -6.74 32.20
CA VAL A 404 1.87 -6.19 33.43
C VAL A 404 1.11 -4.90 33.14
N PRO A 405 -0.03 -4.66 33.81
CA PRO A 405 -0.69 -3.36 33.77
C PRO A 405 0.24 -2.25 34.29
N SER A 406 0.17 -1.07 33.69
CA SER A 406 0.94 0.09 34.13
C SER A 406 0.24 0.83 35.25
N VAL A 407 0.99 1.65 36.00
CA VAL A 407 0.42 2.59 36.98
C VAL A 407 -0.60 3.52 36.35
N LYS A 408 -0.39 3.91 35.07
CA LYS A 408 -1.35 4.73 34.32
C LYS A 408 -2.68 4.01 34.12
N ALA A 409 -2.63 2.71 33.84
CA ALA A 409 -3.82 1.90 33.66
C ALA A 409 -4.57 1.73 34.99
N LEU A 410 -3.85 1.45 36.08
CA LEU A 410 -4.44 1.34 37.41
C LEU A 410 -5.15 2.61 37.88
N ARG A 411 -4.65 3.80 37.51
CA ARG A 411 -5.30 5.09 37.83
C ARG A 411 -6.57 5.37 37.03
N ARG A 412 -6.80 4.64 35.94
CA ARG A 412 -7.99 4.79 35.08
C ARG A 412 -9.12 3.86 35.49
N LEU A 413 -8.80 2.84 36.27
CA LEU A 413 -9.75 2.03 37.00
C LEU A 413 -10.19 2.80 38.25
#